data_AF-A0A7Y4TH84-F1
#
_entry.id   AF-A0A7Y4TH84-F1
#
_cell.length_a   1.000
_cell.length_b   1.000
_cell.length_c   1.000
_cell.angle_alpha   90.00
_cell.angle_beta   90.00
_cell.angle_gamma   90.00
#
_symmetry.space_group_name_H-M   'P 1'
#
loop_
_entity.id
_entity.type
_entity.pdbx_description
1 polymer ?
#
loop_
_entity_poly.entity_id
_entity_poly.type
_entity_poly.pdbx_seq_one_letter_code
_entity_poly.pdbx_strand_id
1 'polypeptide(L)'
;MAMLLMLVPLVARAQTSGSEWERGTTIAVFGGAASAEGTTPAGGFGAGWELTPHLTLDGSGWWLGEGRGTTSFAVLLGGRVTLVPAQRVMPFLSGGFGVHHASVDLGNQDVPDFYRSRTDTGGGTLQGTQAFTDAAWAIGAGLDIIVRQHLSIRPEIRMVAVSADQRTRRVAVWGVHVAYHFEDRFVTP
;
A
#
# COMPACT_ATOMS: atom_id res chain seq x y z
N MET A 1 -58.18 34.40 -40.25
CA MET A 1 -56.93 34.59 -39.48
C MET A 1 -56.64 33.27 -38.77
N ALA A 2 -55.83 32.42 -39.40
CA ALA A 2 -55.56 31.05 -38.91
C ALA A 2 -54.30 31.05 -38.03
N MET A 3 -54.45 30.63 -36.78
CA MET A 3 -53.38 30.58 -35.78
C MET A 3 -52.72 29.20 -35.83
N LEU A 4 -51.48 29.15 -36.33
CA LEU A 4 -50.67 27.95 -36.48
C LEU A 4 -49.99 27.65 -35.13
N LEU A 5 -50.47 26.63 -34.40
CA LEU A 5 -49.78 26.10 -33.22
C LEU A 5 -48.56 25.28 -33.65
N MET A 6 -47.36 25.81 -33.44
CA MET A 6 -46.12 25.04 -33.51
C MET A 6 -45.99 24.14 -32.28
N LEU A 7 -46.17 22.84 -32.46
CA LEU A 7 -45.69 21.84 -31.50
C LEU A 7 -44.17 21.75 -31.62
N VAL A 8 -43.44 22.26 -30.62
CA VAL A 8 -42.01 21.99 -30.46
C VAL A 8 -41.88 20.62 -29.80
N PRO A 9 -41.27 19.60 -30.43
CA PRO A 9 -40.96 18.37 -29.72
C PRO A 9 -39.90 18.68 -28.67
N LEU A 10 -40.28 18.60 -27.39
CA LEU A 10 -39.33 18.52 -26.29
C LEU A 10 -38.57 17.21 -26.46
N VAL A 11 -37.39 17.26 -27.06
CA VAL A 11 -36.46 16.14 -26.98
C VAL A 11 -35.87 16.16 -25.57
N ALA A 12 -36.58 15.53 -24.63
CA ALA A 12 -36.04 15.20 -23.33
C ALA A 12 -34.88 14.22 -23.55
N ARG A 13 -33.66 14.75 -23.71
CA ARG A 13 -32.46 13.93 -23.56
C ARG A 13 -32.36 13.60 -22.09
N ALA A 14 -32.67 12.35 -21.74
CA ALA A 14 -32.18 11.76 -20.51
C ALA A 14 -30.65 11.86 -20.55
N GLN A 15 -30.09 12.86 -19.88
CA GLN A 15 -28.66 12.92 -19.64
C GLN A 15 -28.38 11.85 -18.57
N THR A 16 -28.08 10.64 -19.00
CA THR A 16 -27.34 9.68 -18.17
C THR A 16 -25.91 10.20 -18.05
N SER A 17 -25.71 11.26 -17.27
CA SER A 17 -24.39 11.70 -16.82
C SER A 17 -23.97 10.89 -15.59
N GLY A 18 -24.24 9.58 -15.59
CA GLY A 18 -23.57 8.66 -14.70
C GLY A 18 -22.30 8.27 -15.41
N SER A 19 -21.16 8.81 -14.99
CA SER A 19 -19.87 8.20 -15.30
C SER A 19 -19.98 6.74 -14.87
N GLU A 20 -20.14 5.85 -15.84
CA GLU A 20 -20.15 4.42 -15.59
C GLU A 20 -18.77 4.09 -15.03
N TRP A 21 -18.73 3.63 -13.78
CA TRP A 21 -17.48 3.31 -13.14
C TRP A 21 -16.84 2.14 -13.90
N GLU A 22 -15.67 2.39 -14.48
CA GLU A 22 -14.85 1.35 -15.09
C GLU A 22 -13.85 0.82 -14.07
N ARG A 23 -13.65 -0.51 -14.09
CA ARG A 23 -12.65 -1.18 -13.24
C ARG A 23 -11.27 -0.63 -13.57
N GLY A 24 -10.49 -0.35 -12.52
CA GLY A 24 -9.16 0.24 -12.66
C GLY A 24 -8.04 -0.73 -12.29
N THR A 25 -6.91 -0.66 -12.98
CA THR A 25 -5.64 -1.27 -12.60
C THR A 25 -4.64 -0.17 -12.26
N THR A 26 -3.85 -0.40 -11.23
CA THR A 26 -2.82 0.54 -10.78
C THR A 26 -1.50 -0.18 -10.54
N ILE A 27 -0.41 0.49 -10.85
CA ILE A 27 0.93 0.11 -10.39
C ILE A 27 1.52 1.27 -9.61
N ALA A 28 2.30 0.98 -8.58
CA ALA A 28 2.89 2.00 -7.74
C ALA A 28 4.31 1.62 -7.33
N VAL A 29 5.15 2.64 -7.20
CA VAL A 29 6.45 2.54 -6.53
C VAL A 29 6.40 3.35 -5.23
N PHE A 30 7.11 2.88 -4.22
CA PHE A 30 7.12 3.44 -2.87
C PHE A 30 8.55 3.79 -2.45
N GLY A 31 8.69 4.96 -1.81
CA GLY A 31 9.90 5.35 -1.11
C GLY A 31 9.54 6.01 0.23
N GLY A 32 10.27 5.66 1.28
CA GLY A 32 9.97 6.15 2.62
C GLY A 32 10.96 5.68 3.67
N ALA A 33 10.46 5.55 4.89
CA ALA A 33 11.22 5.08 6.03
C ALA A 33 10.42 4.04 6.81
N ALA A 34 11.16 3.18 7.52
CA ALA A 34 10.63 2.23 8.47
C ALA A 34 11.22 2.51 9.86
N SER A 35 10.46 2.21 10.91
CA SER A 35 10.92 2.32 12.29
C SER A 35 10.37 1.22 13.17
N ALA A 36 11.28 0.52 13.84
CA ALA A 36 11.00 -0.40 14.93
C ALA A 36 11.84 -0.04 16.17
N GLU A 37 13.16 -0.06 16.01
CA GLU A 37 14.17 0.30 17.05
C GLU A 37 15.06 1.46 16.60
N GLY A 38 14.76 2.05 15.44
CA GLY A 38 15.48 3.14 14.79
C GLY A 38 14.89 3.40 13.41
N THR A 39 15.21 4.54 12.80
CA THR A 39 14.69 4.91 11.47
C THR A 39 15.62 4.46 10.36
N THR A 40 15.09 3.71 9.41
CA THR A 40 15.83 3.16 8.27
C THR A 40 15.11 3.48 6.96
N PRO A 41 15.80 3.52 5.81
CA PRO A 41 15.14 3.70 4.54
C PRO A 41 14.25 2.50 4.22
N ALA A 42 13.13 2.76 3.55
CA ALA A 42 12.23 1.74 3.04
C ALA A 42 11.88 2.05 1.58
N GLY A 43 11.68 1.01 0.78
CA GLY A 43 11.32 1.14 -0.62
C GLY A 43 10.49 -0.04 -1.06
N GLY A 44 9.71 0.10 -2.13
CA GLY A 44 8.89 -1.00 -2.59
C GLY A 44 8.05 -0.71 -3.81
N PHE A 45 7.15 -1.64 -4.09
CA PHE A 45 6.25 -1.58 -5.23
C PHE A 45 4.89 -2.17 -4.85
N GLY A 46 3.89 -1.92 -5.67
CA GLY A 46 2.61 -2.58 -5.56
C GLY A 46 1.81 -2.50 -6.84
N ALA A 47 0.83 -3.39 -6.94
CA ALA A 47 -0.21 -3.38 -7.95
C ALA A 47 -1.56 -3.41 -7.26
N GLY A 48 -2.56 -2.73 -7.83
CA GLY A 48 -3.90 -2.70 -7.28
C GLY A 48 -4.97 -2.80 -8.35
N TRP A 49 -6.07 -3.48 -8.00
CA TRP A 49 -7.27 -3.61 -8.82
C TRP A 49 -8.45 -2.97 -8.11
N GLU A 50 -9.02 -1.95 -8.74
CA GLU A 50 -10.19 -1.24 -8.26
C GLU A 50 -11.42 -2.08 -8.56
N LEU A 51 -12.06 -2.56 -7.49
CA LEU A 51 -13.25 -3.40 -7.54
C LEU A 51 -14.54 -2.59 -7.44
N THR A 52 -14.47 -1.43 -6.78
CA THR A 52 -15.52 -0.40 -6.72
C THR A 52 -14.86 0.98 -6.55
N PRO A 53 -15.59 2.12 -6.64
CA PRO A 53 -15.03 3.43 -6.29
C PRO A 53 -14.44 3.50 -4.88
N HIS A 54 -14.92 2.65 -3.97
CA HIS A 54 -14.50 2.62 -2.57
C HIS A 54 -13.49 1.52 -2.27
N LEU A 55 -13.39 0.46 -3.07
CA LEU A 55 -12.62 -0.72 -2.72
C LEU A 55 -11.58 -1.04 -3.79
N THR A 56 -10.33 -1.12 -3.36
CA THR A 56 -9.22 -1.63 -4.16
C THR A 56 -8.67 -2.89 -3.49
N LEU A 57 -8.41 -3.93 -4.27
CA LEU A 57 -7.56 -5.05 -3.85
C LEU A 57 -6.12 -4.71 -4.23
N ASP A 58 -5.14 -4.91 -3.34
CA ASP A 58 -3.74 -4.61 -3.62
C ASP A 58 -2.79 -5.76 -3.24
N GLY A 59 -1.73 -5.88 -4.04
CA GLY A 59 -0.54 -6.66 -3.71
C GLY A 59 0.67 -5.74 -3.66
N SER A 60 1.50 -5.88 -2.63
CA SER A 60 2.64 -4.99 -2.39
C SER A 60 3.86 -5.74 -1.89
N GLY A 61 5.04 -5.24 -2.25
CA GLY A 61 6.33 -5.71 -1.78
C GLY A 61 7.17 -4.56 -1.23
N TRP A 62 7.80 -4.71 -0.07
CA TRP A 62 8.70 -3.69 0.50
C TRP A 62 10.02 -4.28 0.95
N TRP A 63 11.10 -3.59 0.63
CA TRP A 63 12.38 -3.74 1.30
C TRP A 63 12.43 -2.77 2.47
N LEU A 64 12.73 -3.30 3.65
CA LEU A 64 12.89 -2.50 4.86
C LEU A 64 14.37 -2.52 5.22
N GLY A 65 14.97 -1.35 5.40
CA GLY A 65 16.32 -1.28 5.95
C GLY A 65 16.30 -1.77 7.41
N GLU A 66 17.23 -2.62 7.79
CA GLU A 66 17.32 -3.14 9.17
C GLU A 66 18.73 -3.04 9.75
N GLY A 67 19.54 -2.12 9.23
CA GLY A 67 20.94 -1.95 9.61
C GLY A 67 21.89 -2.75 8.73
N ARG A 68 23.19 -2.74 9.06
CA ARG A 68 24.20 -3.50 8.30
C ARG A 68 23.97 -5.01 8.53
N GLY A 69 24.25 -5.83 7.52
CA GLY A 69 24.18 -7.30 7.65
C GLY A 69 22.76 -7.88 7.80
N THR A 70 21.71 -7.07 7.73
CA THR A 70 20.32 -7.54 7.69
C THR A 70 19.64 -7.06 6.42
N THR A 71 19.03 -7.97 5.68
CA THR A 71 18.14 -7.63 4.57
C THR A 71 16.76 -8.16 4.90
N SER A 72 15.73 -7.32 4.76
CA SER A 72 14.36 -7.77 4.93
C SER A 72 13.45 -7.31 3.81
N PHE A 73 12.47 -8.16 3.54
CA PHE A 73 11.50 -8.01 2.48
C PHE A 73 10.14 -8.52 2.94
N ALA A 74 9.10 -7.72 2.75
CA ALA A 74 7.72 -8.10 3.04
C ALA A 74 6.92 -8.17 1.75
N VAL A 75 6.03 -9.16 1.64
CA VAL A 75 5.00 -9.23 0.60
C VAL A 75 3.66 -9.29 1.29
N LEU A 76 2.78 -8.32 1.02
CA LEU A 76 1.42 -8.31 1.54
C LEU A 76 0.40 -8.31 0.39
N LEU A 77 -0.69 -9.05 0.62
CA LEU A 77 -1.94 -8.96 -0.11
C LEU A 77 -2.98 -8.32 0.81
N GLY A 78 -3.77 -7.39 0.27
CA GLY A 78 -4.67 -6.59 1.07
C GLY A 78 -5.71 -5.86 0.24
N GLY A 79 -6.34 -4.90 0.90
CA GLY A 79 -7.22 -3.96 0.24
C GLY A 79 -7.15 -2.58 0.85
N ARG A 80 -7.63 -1.62 0.07
CA ARG A 80 -7.80 -0.22 0.46
C ARG A 80 -9.25 0.18 0.33
N VAL A 81 -9.75 0.86 1.37
CA VAL A 81 -11.09 1.42 1.43
C VAL A 81 -10.98 2.94 1.34
N THR A 82 -11.38 3.50 0.20
CA THR A 82 -11.52 4.94 -0.01
C THR A 82 -12.76 5.45 0.71
N LEU A 83 -12.59 6.42 1.60
CA LEU A 83 -13.67 6.94 2.44
C LEU A 83 -14.55 7.94 1.67
N VAL A 84 -13.94 8.77 0.82
CA VAL A 84 -14.64 9.80 0.04
C VAL A 84 -14.14 9.75 -1.41
N PRO A 85 -14.80 8.96 -2.29
CA PRO A 85 -14.38 8.82 -3.69
C PRO A 85 -14.78 10.06 -4.51
N ALA A 86 -14.28 10.13 -5.74
CA ALA A 86 -14.57 11.20 -6.71
C ALA A 86 -14.13 12.62 -6.25
N GLN A 87 -13.16 12.69 -5.34
CA GLN A 87 -12.48 13.93 -4.98
C GLN A 87 -11.04 13.91 -5.50
N ARG A 88 -10.42 15.09 -5.65
CA ARG A 88 -9.00 15.18 -6.00
C ARG A 88 -8.09 14.61 -4.91
N VAL A 89 -8.54 14.66 -3.66
CA VAL A 89 -7.85 14.12 -2.48
C VAL A 89 -8.79 13.09 -1.84
N MET A 90 -8.44 11.82 -1.95
CA MET A 90 -9.27 10.71 -1.50
C MET A 90 -8.63 10.04 -0.28
N PRO A 91 -9.11 10.30 0.95
CA PRO A 91 -8.61 9.59 2.12
C PRO A 91 -8.98 8.11 2.06
N PHE A 92 -8.06 7.24 2.49
CA PHE A 92 -8.30 5.80 2.52
C PHE A 92 -7.74 5.15 3.78
N LEU A 93 -8.30 3.98 4.09
CA LEU A 93 -7.74 3.01 5.04
C LEU A 93 -7.22 1.81 4.25
N SER A 94 -6.18 1.15 4.75
CA SER A 94 -5.61 -0.04 4.15
C SER A 94 -5.46 -1.16 5.18
N GLY A 95 -5.60 -2.40 4.73
CA GLY A 95 -5.31 -3.56 5.55
C GLY A 95 -4.84 -4.73 4.69
N GLY A 96 -3.96 -5.56 5.22
CA GLY A 96 -3.44 -6.71 4.48
C GLY A 96 -2.73 -7.72 5.36
N PHE A 97 -2.41 -8.87 4.76
CA PHE A 97 -1.68 -9.96 5.37
C PHE A 97 -0.71 -10.56 4.35
N GLY A 98 0.28 -11.29 4.84
CA GLY A 98 1.27 -11.91 3.98
C GLY A 98 2.46 -12.39 4.77
N VAL A 99 3.64 -12.23 4.19
CA VAL A 99 4.88 -12.81 4.70
C VAL A 99 5.97 -11.76 4.79
N HIS A 100 6.79 -11.88 5.83
CA HIS A 100 8.00 -11.11 6.02
C HIS A 100 9.19 -12.06 6.02
N HIS A 101 10.10 -11.85 5.09
CA HIS A 101 11.36 -12.57 5.00
C HIS A 101 12.49 -11.67 5.49
N ALA A 102 13.35 -12.20 6.36
CA ALA A 102 14.56 -11.52 6.80
C ALA A 102 15.75 -12.46 6.72
N SER A 103 16.88 -11.95 6.23
CA SER A 103 18.17 -12.63 6.22
C SER A 103 19.13 -11.84 7.10
N VAL A 104 19.71 -12.50 8.09
CA VAL A 104 20.47 -11.90 9.18
C VAL A 104 21.85 -12.53 9.24
N ASP A 105 22.90 -11.72 9.21
CA ASP A 105 24.26 -12.16 9.53
C ASP A 105 24.49 -12.16 11.04
N LEU A 106 24.62 -13.36 11.62
CA LEU A 106 24.78 -13.56 13.06
C LEU A 106 26.16 -13.12 13.56
N GLY A 107 27.12 -12.89 12.66
CA GLY A 107 28.42 -12.31 13.01
C GLY A 107 28.36 -10.79 13.27
N ASN A 108 27.24 -10.13 12.98
CA ASN A 108 27.08 -8.69 13.16
C ASN A 108 26.46 -8.34 14.53
N GLN A 109 26.94 -7.24 15.14
CA GLN A 109 26.39 -6.73 16.40
C GLN A 109 25.10 -5.91 16.21
N ASP A 110 24.79 -5.49 14.99
CA ASP A 110 23.61 -4.66 14.67
C ASP A 110 22.33 -5.47 14.40
N VAL A 111 22.30 -6.77 14.74
CA VAL A 111 21.12 -7.62 14.53
C VAL A 111 19.96 -7.18 15.43
N PRO A 112 18.71 -7.05 14.95
CA PRO A 112 17.56 -6.74 15.80
C PRO A 112 17.32 -7.78 16.91
N ASP A 113 16.92 -7.33 18.10
CA ASP A 113 16.74 -8.21 19.27
C ASP A 113 15.71 -9.32 19.03
N PHE A 114 14.70 -9.05 18.20
CA PHE A 114 13.72 -10.03 17.74
C PHE A 114 14.38 -11.27 17.13
N TYR A 115 15.39 -11.10 16.26
CA TYR A 115 16.09 -12.20 15.61
C TYR A 115 17.15 -12.83 16.51
N ARG A 116 17.88 -12.04 17.32
CA ARG A 116 18.87 -12.58 18.28
C ARG A 116 18.23 -13.58 19.22
N SER A 117 17.03 -13.25 19.73
CA SER A 117 16.33 -14.13 20.67
C SER A 117 15.90 -15.48 20.10
N ARG A 118 15.86 -15.63 18.78
CA ARG A 118 15.50 -16.88 18.08
C ARG A 118 16.73 -17.74 17.78
N THR A 119 17.93 -17.18 17.88
CA THR A 119 19.18 -17.89 17.58
C THR A 119 19.96 -18.29 18.84
N ASP A 120 19.64 -17.72 19.99
CA ASP A 120 20.35 -17.91 21.27
C ASP A 120 20.14 -19.28 21.95
N THR A 121 19.83 -20.33 21.18
CA THR A 121 19.45 -21.66 21.68
C THR A 121 20.62 -22.57 22.06
N GLY A 122 21.88 -22.11 22.02
CA GLY A 122 22.98 -22.96 22.45
C GLY A 122 24.38 -22.36 22.36
N GLY A 123 24.74 -21.48 23.31
CA GLY A 123 26.08 -21.33 23.93
C GLY A 123 27.35 -21.19 23.07
N GLY A 124 27.27 -21.16 21.75
CA GLY A 124 28.40 -21.06 20.82
C GLY A 124 28.37 -19.74 20.06
N THR A 125 29.53 -19.29 19.59
CA THR A 125 29.67 -18.14 18.70
C THR A 125 28.95 -18.45 17.39
N LEU A 126 27.74 -17.91 17.21
CA LEU A 126 26.97 -18.09 15.99
C LEU A 126 27.66 -17.30 14.86
N GLN A 127 28.12 -18.01 13.84
CA GLN A 127 28.65 -17.42 12.61
C GLN A 127 27.80 -17.89 11.42
N GLY A 128 27.51 -16.96 10.51
CA GLY A 128 26.81 -17.25 9.26
C GLY A 128 25.51 -16.48 9.10
N THR A 129 24.90 -16.64 7.91
CA THR A 129 23.64 -16.00 7.56
C THR A 129 22.47 -16.94 7.84
N GLN A 130 21.49 -16.47 8.61
CA GLN A 130 20.26 -17.19 8.89
C GLN A 130 19.05 -16.44 8.32
N ALA A 131 18.16 -17.18 7.67
CA ALA A 131 16.95 -16.64 7.09
C ALA A 131 15.71 -17.02 7.90
N PHE A 132 14.78 -16.07 8.03
CA PHE A 132 13.51 -16.20 8.74
C PHE A 132 12.37 -15.81 7.80
N THR A 133 11.29 -16.59 7.81
CA THR A 133 10.06 -16.26 7.09
C THR A 133 8.90 -16.33 8.06
N ASP A 134 8.31 -15.17 8.33
CA ASP A 134 7.33 -14.98 9.39
C ASP A 134 6.02 -14.44 8.82
N ALA A 135 4.91 -14.73 9.49
CA ALA A 135 3.61 -14.20 9.09
C ALA A 135 3.57 -12.69 9.39
N ALA A 136 3.01 -11.91 8.46
CA ALA A 136 2.87 -10.48 8.61
C ALA A 136 1.43 -10.03 8.36
N TRP A 137 1.00 -9.01 9.09
CA TRP A 137 -0.22 -8.28 8.80
C TRP A 137 0.04 -6.80 8.92
N ALA A 138 -0.76 -5.99 8.24
CA ALA A 138 -0.61 -4.56 8.26
C ALA A 138 -1.96 -3.85 8.24
N ILE A 139 -1.96 -2.68 8.86
CA ILE A 139 -3.04 -1.70 8.78
C ILE A 139 -2.43 -0.33 8.50
N GLY A 140 -3.13 0.52 7.79
CA GLY A 140 -2.61 1.82 7.40
C GLY A 140 -3.68 2.79 7.00
N ALA A 141 -3.26 4.02 6.77
CA ALA A 141 -4.09 5.11 6.30
C ALA A 141 -3.26 6.05 5.44
N GLY A 142 -3.91 6.71 4.49
CA GLY A 142 -3.25 7.66 3.63
C GLY A 142 -4.24 8.50 2.83
N LEU A 143 -3.67 9.25 1.90
CA LEU A 143 -4.42 10.07 0.96
C LEU A 143 -4.03 9.67 -0.45
N ASP A 144 -4.98 9.50 -1.35
CA ASP A 144 -4.71 9.38 -2.79
C ASP A 144 -4.95 10.73 -3.45
N ILE A 145 -3.89 11.38 -3.94
CA ILE A 145 -3.95 12.72 -4.50
C ILE A 145 -3.79 12.63 -6.01
N ILE A 146 -4.87 12.88 -6.75
CA ILE A 146 -4.85 12.86 -8.21
C ILE A 146 -4.08 14.09 -8.70
N VAL A 147 -2.93 13.84 -9.32
CA VAL A 147 -2.07 14.89 -9.90
C VAL A 147 -2.39 15.06 -11.38
N ARG A 148 -2.61 13.96 -12.09
CA ARG A 148 -3.03 13.89 -13.50
C ARG A 148 -4.00 12.72 -13.68
N GLN A 149 -4.64 12.61 -14.85
CA GLN A 149 -5.60 11.56 -15.17
C GLN A 149 -5.10 10.13 -14.90
N HIS A 150 -3.81 9.86 -15.15
CA HIS A 150 -3.19 8.56 -14.90
C HIS A 150 -2.19 8.56 -13.74
N LEU A 151 -2.01 9.67 -13.03
CA LEU A 151 -0.94 9.79 -12.04
C LEU A 151 -1.49 10.30 -10.72
N SER A 152 -1.24 9.54 -9.66
CA SER A 152 -1.52 9.98 -8.30
C SER A 152 -0.31 9.84 -7.39
N ILE A 153 -0.28 10.71 -6.37
CA ILE A 153 0.70 10.67 -5.29
C ILE A 153 -0.04 10.24 -4.04
N ARG A 154 0.54 9.28 -3.32
CA ARG A 154 -0.10 8.66 -2.17
C ARG A 154 0.79 8.69 -0.95
N PRO A 155 0.76 9.75 -0.13
CA PRO A 155 1.34 9.69 1.20
C PRO A 155 0.58 8.65 2.05
N GLU A 156 1.32 7.76 2.69
CA GLU A 156 0.77 6.67 3.48
C GLU A 156 1.61 6.42 4.74
N ILE A 157 0.91 6.08 5.83
CA ILE A 157 1.50 5.48 7.03
C ILE A 157 0.86 4.11 7.29
N ARG A 158 1.69 3.12 7.59
CA ARG A 158 1.29 1.73 7.79
C ARG A 158 2.01 1.15 9.01
N MET A 159 1.28 0.45 9.85
CA MET A 159 1.84 -0.38 10.91
C MET A 159 1.86 -1.82 10.41
N VAL A 160 3.04 -2.41 10.33
CA VAL A 160 3.26 -3.81 9.98
C VAL A 160 3.59 -4.57 11.25
N ALA A 161 2.87 -5.65 11.53
CA ALA A 161 3.14 -6.55 12.63
C ALA A 161 3.60 -7.90 12.07
N VAL A 162 4.79 -8.31 12.46
CA VAL A 162 5.42 -9.57 12.08
C VAL A 162 5.36 -10.50 13.30
N SER A 163 4.76 -11.67 13.13
CA SER A 163 4.53 -12.63 14.19
C SER A 163 5.31 -13.92 13.96
N ALA A 164 6.11 -14.33 14.94
CA ALA A 164 6.86 -15.58 14.95
C ALA A 164 7.03 -16.10 16.39
N ASP A 165 6.92 -17.41 16.59
CA ASP A 165 7.23 -18.08 17.87
C ASP A 165 6.65 -17.38 19.12
N GLN A 166 5.35 -17.04 19.05
CA GLN A 166 4.58 -16.31 20.07
C GLN A 166 5.04 -14.87 20.36
N ARG A 167 5.97 -14.32 19.58
CA ARG A 167 6.42 -12.94 19.64
C ARG A 167 5.90 -12.15 18.44
N THR A 168 5.67 -10.86 18.66
CA THR A 168 5.24 -9.94 17.60
C THR A 168 6.15 -8.73 17.59
N ARG A 169 6.80 -8.48 16.46
CA ARG A 169 7.53 -7.25 16.17
C ARG A 169 6.62 -6.30 15.41
N ARG A 170 6.64 -5.02 15.76
CA ARG A 170 5.88 -3.97 15.06
C ARG A 170 6.84 -3.02 14.38
N VAL A 171 6.57 -2.72 13.12
CA VAL A 171 7.34 -1.81 12.29
C VAL A 171 6.38 -0.75 11.76
N ALA A 172 6.61 0.50 12.09
CA ALA A 172 5.92 1.62 11.46
C ALA A 172 6.62 1.94 10.15
N VAL A 173 5.88 2.03 9.06
CA VAL A 173 6.37 2.39 7.72
C VAL A 173 5.61 3.62 7.27
N TRP A 174 6.31 4.65 6.81
CA TRP A 174 5.67 5.83 6.23
C TRP A 174 6.45 6.31 5.02
N GLY A 175 5.74 6.90 4.07
CA GLY A 175 6.37 7.43 2.86
C GLY A 175 5.36 7.83 1.82
N VAL A 176 5.81 7.84 0.58
CA VAL A 176 5.02 8.30 -0.56
C VAL A 176 5.06 7.25 -1.65
N HIS A 177 3.88 6.91 -2.17
CA HIS A 177 3.78 6.16 -3.42
C HIS A 177 3.56 7.10 -4.60
N VAL A 178 4.17 6.77 -5.73
CA VAL A 178 3.81 7.32 -7.03
C VAL A 178 3.06 6.22 -7.77
N ALA A 179 1.78 6.44 -8.03
CA ALA A 179 0.89 5.46 -8.63
C ALA A 179 0.48 5.88 -10.04
N TYR A 180 0.60 4.93 -10.97
CA TYR A 180 0.10 5.03 -12.32
C TYR A 180 -1.20 4.23 -12.45
N HIS A 181 -2.23 4.86 -13.01
CA HIS A 181 -3.54 4.26 -13.29
C HIS A 181 -3.63 3.99 -14.79
N PHE A 182 -3.99 2.78 -15.20
CA PHE A 182 -4.09 2.45 -16.62
C PHE A 182 -5.33 3.07 -17.27
N GLU A 183 -6.36 3.31 -16.47
CA GLU A 183 -7.63 3.90 -16.85
C GLU A 183 -7.70 5.38 -16.46
N ASP A 184 -8.58 6.13 -17.13
CA ASP A 184 -8.75 7.56 -16.89
C ASP A 184 -9.45 7.84 -15.56
N ARG A 185 -8.77 8.56 -14.66
CA ARG A 185 -9.41 9.17 -13.48
C ARG A 185 -9.90 10.57 -13.84
N PHE A 186 -11.21 10.74 -14.00
CA PHE A 186 -11.80 12.08 -14.18
C PHE A 186 -11.64 12.91 -12.89
N VAL A 187 -11.04 14.08 -13.01
CA VAL A 187 -11.07 15.12 -11.97
C VAL A 187 -12.25 16.01 -12.29
N THR A 188 -13.32 15.94 -11.48
CA THR A 188 -14.39 16.92 -11.57
C THR A 188 -13.84 18.28 -11.10
N PRO A 189 -13.89 19.34 -11.92
CA PRO A 189 -13.38 20.66 -11.57
C PRO A 189 -14.19 21.35 -10.47
#